data_AF-A0AA39TST7-F1
#
_entry.id   AF-A0AA39TST7-F1
#
_cell.length_a   1.000
_cell.length_b   1.000
_cell.length_c   1.000
_cell.angle_alpha   90.00
_cell.angle_beta   90.00
_cell.angle_gamma   90.00
#
_symmetry.space_group_name_H-M   'P 1'
#
loop_
_entity.id
_entity.type
_entity.pdbx_description
1 polymer ?
#
loop_
_entity_poly.entity_id
_entity_poly.type
_entity_poly.pdbx_seq_one_letter_code
_entity_poly.pdbx_strand_id
1 'polypeptide(L)'
;MEPHTGNMFWEIQTTLPDSGKLICYIIYADKTWLSSFGMVQGYPIIVRLGNLPSHIHNGQGVGGGRVIGWLPIVKEEAQHTGKSYYADFKRAIWHKAFKFILSPIKDKSKFGAWVQVARAAELQCYTGQ
;
A
#
# COMPACT_ATOMS: atom_id res chain seq x y z
N MET A 1 -6.06 -14.43 5.45
CA MET A 1 -5.99 -15.14 4.15
C MET A 1 -4.89 -14.48 3.36
N GLU A 2 -3.87 -15.22 2.93
CA GLU A 2 -2.77 -14.63 2.18
C GLU A 2 -3.26 -14.26 0.77
N PRO A 3 -3.00 -13.04 0.27
CA PRO A 3 -3.58 -12.59 -1.00
C PRO A 3 -3.25 -13.53 -2.17
N HIS A 4 -2.05 -14.13 -2.17
CA HIS A 4 -1.60 -15.06 -3.22
C HIS A 4 -2.13 -16.49 -3.10
N THR A 5 -2.87 -16.83 -2.04
CA THR A 5 -3.47 -18.17 -1.85
C THR A 5 -4.92 -18.23 -2.32
N GLY A 6 -5.49 -17.11 -2.79
CA GLY A 6 -6.84 -17.04 -3.33
C GLY A 6 -6.87 -17.14 -4.86
N ASN A 7 -7.89 -17.82 -5.41
CA ASN A 7 -8.10 -17.91 -6.86
C ASN A 7 -8.40 -16.55 -7.53
N MET A 8 -8.76 -15.52 -6.74
CA MET A 8 -9.15 -14.20 -7.24
C MET A 8 -8.09 -13.55 -8.14
N PHE A 9 -6.80 -13.64 -7.81
CA PHE A 9 -5.76 -13.09 -8.67
C PHE A 9 -5.59 -13.88 -9.96
N TRP A 10 -5.78 -15.20 -9.91
CA TRP A 10 -5.75 -16.05 -11.08
C TRP A 10 -6.92 -15.72 -12.01
N GLU A 11 -8.13 -15.63 -11.46
CA GLU A 11 -9.34 -15.25 -12.17
C GLU A 11 -9.17 -13.88 -12.85
N ILE A 12 -8.71 -12.86 -12.12
CA ILE A 12 -8.42 -11.55 -12.69
C ILE A 12 -7.34 -11.64 -13.78
N GLN A 13 -6.27 -12.40 -13.56
CA GLN A 13 -5.20 -12.53 -14.55
C GLN A 13 -5.71 -13.18 -15.85
N THR A 14 -6.71 -14.07 -15.79
CA THR A 14 -7.34 -14.66 -16.97
C THR A 14 -8.25 -13.71 -17.75
N THR A 15 -8.70 -12.59 -17.17
CA THR A 15 -9.47 -11.57 -17.90
C THR A 15 -8.58 -10.56 -18.62
N LEU A 16 -7.29 -10.56 -18.33
CA LEU A 16 -6.31 -9.67 -18.98
C LEU A 16 -5.84 -10.25 -20.32
N PRO A 17 -5.46 -9.40 -21.29
CA PRO A 17 -4.79 -9.86 -22.51
C PRO A 17 -3.46 -10.57 -22.18
N ASP A 18 -2.94 -11.38 -23.10
CA ASP A 18 -1.73 -12.19 -22.87
C ASP A 18 -0.49 -11.36 -22.47
N SER A 19 -0.39 -10.14 -22.99
CA SER A 19 0.65 -9.15 -22.65
C SER A 19 0.44 -8.49 -21.27
N GLY A 20 -0.77 -8.61 -20.73
CA GLY A 20 -1.20 -8.07 -19.44
C GLY A 20 -0.61 -8.85 -18.26
N LYS A 21 -0.14 -8.13 -17.25
CA LYS A 21 0.29 -8.71 -15.97
C LYS A 21 -0.37 -7.99 -14.79
N LEU A 22 -0.98 -8.77 -13.91
CA LEU A 22 -1.59 -8.27 -12.68
C LEU A 22 -0.52 -8.00 -11.62
N ILE A 23 -0.46 -6.75 -11.16
CA ILE A 23 0.36 -6.38 -10.00
C ILE A 23 -0.56 -6.14 -8.80
N CYS A 24 -0.37 -6.95 -7.75
CA CYS A 24 -1.03 -6.80 -6.47
C CYS A 24 -0.16 -5.99 -5.52
N TYR A 25 -0.73 -4.93 -4.94
CA TYR A 25 -0.12 -4.18 -3.86
C TYR A 25 -0.84 -4.47 -2.54
N ILE A 26 -0.08 -4.85 -1.51
CA ILE A 26 -0.53 -4.85 -0.12
C ILE A 26 -0.03 -3.55 0.49
N ILE A 27 -0.95 -2.67 0.86
CA ILE A 27 -0.64 -1.36 1.43
C ILE A 27 -1.23 -1.31 2.83
N TYR A 28 -0.40 -1.00 3.81
CA TYR A 28 -0.84 -0.84 5.19
C TYR A 28 -0.03 0.25 5.88
N ALA A 29 -0.58 0.79 6.96
CA ALA A 29 0.12 1.68 7.87
C ALA A 29 0.15 1.03 9.24
N ASP A 30 1.32 1.02 9.87
CA ASP A 30 1.47 0.51 11.23
C ASP A 30 2.27 1.50 12.07
N LYS A 31 2.04 1.49 13.38
CA LYS A 31 2.73 2.37 14.31
C LYS A 31 4.16 1.88 14.48
N THR A 32 5.14 2.71 14.12
CA THR A 32 6.55 2.37 14.28
C THR A 32 7.29 3.38 15.16
N TRP A 33 8.30 2.88 15.86
CA TRP A 33 9.24 3.72 16.60
C TRP A 33 10.37 4.13 15.67
N LEU A 34 10.62 5.43 15.57
CA LEU A 34 11.63 6.03 14.69
C LEU A 34 12.95 6.28 15.38
N SER A 35 12.98 6.16 16.70
CA SER A 35 14.18 6.29 17.52
C SER A 35 14.46 4.97 18.23
N SER A 36 15.72 4.57 18.27
CA SER A 36 16.19 3.43 19.07
C SER A 36 15.88 3.62 20.57
N PHE A 37 15.73 4.87 21.01
CA PHE A 37 15.34 5.23 22.38
C PHE A 37 13.81 5.36 22.56
N GLY A 38 13.01 5.07 21.52
CA GLY A 38 11.56 4.97 21.64
C GLY A 38 10.83 6.29 21.95
N MET A 39 11.42 7.45 21.68
CA MET A 39 10.74 8.73 21.95
C MET A 39 9.92 9.26 20.77
N VAL A 40 10.28 8.90 19.53
CA VAL A 40 9.62 9.41 18.33
C VAL A 40 8.82 8.28 17.68
N GLN A 41 7.51 8.50 17.54
CA GLN A 41 6.60 7.57 16.87
C GLN A 41 6.24 8.12 15.49
N GLY A 42 6.02 7.22 14.55
CA GLY A 42 5.50 7.53 13.22
C GLY A 42 4.52 6.46 12.74
N TYR A 43 3.81 6.79 11.67
CA TYR A 43 2.89 5.88 10.99
C TYR A 43 3.30 5.79 9.51
N PRO A 44 4.36 5.04 9.19
CA PRO A 44 4.76 4.83 7.80
C PRO A 44 3.68 4.04 7.08
N ILE A 45 3.40 4.42 5.84
CA ILE A 45 2.63 3.62 4.90
C ILE A 45 3.63 2.76 4.13
N ILE A 46 3.46 1.44 4.26
CA ILE A 46 4.32 0.44 3.66
C ILE A 46 3.55 -0.23 2.53
N VAL A 47 4.20 -0.36 1.37
CA VAL A 47 3.71 -1.15 0.23
C VAL A 47 4.56 -2.42 0.09
N ARG A 48 3.91 -3.53 -0.25
CA ARG A 48 4.51 -4.82 -0.60
C ARG A 48 3.83 -5.36 -1.85
N LEU A 49 4.55 -6.15 -2.64
CA LEU A 49 3.97 -6.84 -3.80
C LEU A 49 3.30 -8.13 -3.36
N GLY A 50 1.97 -8.18 -3.36
CA GLY A 50 1.21 -9.35 -2.91
C GLY A 50 1.39 -10.60 -3.77
N ASN A 51 1.94 -10.45 -4.98
CA ASN A 51 2.31 -11.58 -5.85
C ASN A 51 3.51 -12.38 -5.34
N LEU A 52 4.30 -11.81 -4.41
CA LEU A 52 5.51 -12.46 -3.91
C LEU A 52 5.17 -13.42 -2.76
N PRO A 53 5.92 -14.53 -2.64
CA PRO A 53 5.79 -15.42 -1.50
C PRO A 53 6.26 -14.75 -0.20
N SER A 54 5.69 -15.19 0.92
CA SER A 54 5.89 -14.62 2.27
C SER A 54 7.35 -14.50 2.71
N HIS A 55 8.20 -15.45 2.31
CA HIS A 55 9.63 -15.43 2.64
C HIS A 55 10.36 -14.24 1.99
N ILE A 56 9.87 -13.73 0.85
CA ILE A 56 10.40 -12.51 0.22
C ILE A 56 9.83 -11.26 0.89
N HIS A 57 8.56 -11.28 1.30
CA HIS A 57 7.92 -10.17 2.02
C HIS A 57 8.66 -9.79 3.31
N ASN A 58 9.18 -10.79 4.02
CA ASN A 58 9.82 -10.62 5.32
C ASN A 58 11.36 -10.57 5.21
N GLY A 59 11.91 -10.65 4.01
CA GLY A 59 13.34 -10.51 3.76
C GLY A 59 13.77 -9.04 3.69
N GLN A 60 15.04 -8.78 3.99
CA GLN A 60 15.68 -7.46 3.83
C GLN A 60 16.09 -7.15 2.37
N GLY A 61 15.84 -8.10 1.45
CA GLY A 61 16.28 -8.04 0.06
C GLY A 61 15.32 -7.34 -0.90
N VAL A 62 15.52 -7.60 -2.19
CA VAL A 62 14.63 -7.17 -3.27
C VAL A 62 13.27 -7.84 -3.10
N GLY A 63 12.18 -7.07 -3.14
CA GLY A 63 10.81 -7.57 -2.96
C GLY A 63 10.25 -7.45 -1.54
N GLY A 64 11.05 -7.04 -0.56
CA GLY A 64 10.58 -6.65 0.76
C GLY A 64 9.75 -5.36 0.73
N GLY A 65 9.05 -5.08 1.83
CA GLY A 65 8.22 -3.87 1.96
C GLY A 65 9.02 -2.57 1.82
N ARG A 66 8.36 -1.54 1.28
CA ARG A 66 8.93 -0.20 1.10
C ARG A 66 8.01 0.85 1.69
N VAL A 67 8.58 1.84 2.38
CA VAL A 67 7.84 3.00 2.86
C VAL A 67 7.56 3.92 1.68
N ILE A 68 6.30 4.29 1.47
CA ILE A 68 5.85 5.19 0.39
C ILE A 68 5.31 6.53 0.91
N GLY A 69 5.19 6.68 2.23
CA GLY A 69 4.74 7.92 2.85
C GLY A 69 4.56 7.79 4.35
N TRP A 70 4.16 8.90 4.97
CA TRP A 70 3.93 9.01 6.40
C TRP A 70 2.55 9.59 6.64
N LEU A 71 1.76 8.96 7.51
CA LEU A 71 0.50 9.54 7.95
C LEU A 71 0.77 10.68 8.96
N PRO A 72 -0.02 11.77 8.89
CA PRO A 72 0.14 12.89 9.80
C PRO A 72 -0.20 12.48 11.24
N ILE A 73 0.62 12.94 12.17
CA ILE A 73 0.38 12.78 13.61
C ILE A 73 -0.46 13.96 14.08
N VAL A 74 -1.72 13.70 14.37
CA VAL A 74 -2.64 14.68 14.92
C VAL A 74 -2.60 14.53 16.44
N LYS A 75 -1.95 15.49 17.12
CA LYS A 75 -1.86 15.48 18.59
C LYS A 75 -3.25 15.69 19.18
N GLU A 76 -3.62 14.90 20.17
CA GLU A 76 -4.88 15.08 20.89
C GLU A 76 -4.67 16.02 22.06
N GLU A 77 -5.42 17.12 22.07
CA GLU A 77 -5.42 18.04 23.20
C GLU A 77 -6.34 17.51 24.30
N ALA A 78 -6.05 17.86 25.55
CA ALA A 78 -6.83 17.41 26.71
C ALA A 78 -8.33 17.73 26.57
N GLN A 79 -8.66 18.84 25.92
CA GLN A 79 -10.04 19.27 25.66
C GLN A 79 -10.83 18.35 24.69
N HIS A 80 -10.14 17.51 23.93
CA HIS A 80 -10.73 16.58 22.95
C HIS A 80 -10.67 15.12 23.40
N THR A 81 -10.01 14.84 24.53
CA THR A 81 -9.80 13.48 25.04
C THR A 81 -11.13 12.77 25.29
N GLY A 82 -11.27 11.56 24.73
CA GLY A 82 -12.46 10.72 24.90
C GLY A 82 -13.68 11.13 24.06
N LYS A 83 -13.56 12.18 23.24
CA LYS A 83 -14.67 12.64 22.39
C LYS A 83 -14.65 11.91 21.05
N SER A 84 -15.77 11.26 20.71
CA SER A 84 -15.93 10.49 19.47
C SER A 84 -15.65 11.31 18.20
N TYR A 85 -16.10 12.57 18.15
CA TYR A 85 -15.86 13.43 16.99
C TYR A 85 -14.37 13.64 16.69
N TYR A 86 -13.52 13.61 17.72
CA TYR A 86 -12.08 13.79 17.53
C TYR A 86 -11.44 12.55 16.91
N ALA A 87 -11.95 11.36 17.25
CA ALA A 87 -11.59 10.14 16.56
C ALA A 87 -12.01 10.18 15.08
N ASP A 88 -13.21 10.67 14.78
CA ASP A 88 -13.71 10.83 13.41
C ASP A 88 -12.88 11.85 12.62
N PHE A 89 -12.50 12.96 13.24
CA PHE A 89 -11.60 13.96 12.67
C PHE A 89 -10.23 13.37 12.30
N LYS A 90 -9.60 12.63 13.23
CA LYS A 90 -8.34 11.92 12.96
C LYS A 90 -8.49 10.94 11.79
N ARG A 91 -9.59 10.17 11.76
CA ARG A 91 -9.90 9.26 10.64
C ARG A 91 -10.05 10.01 9.31
N ALA A 92 -10.75 11.13 9.29
CA ALA A 92 -10.93 11.93 8.08
C ALA A 92 -9.60 12.44 7.52
N ILE A 93 -8.69 12.92 8.39
CA ILE A 93 -7.34 13.32 8.00
C ILE A 93 -6.57 12.13 7.42
N TRP A 94 -6.61 10.98 8.10
CA TRP A 94 -5.91 9.78 7.64
C TRP A 94 -6.41 9.30 6.29
N HIS A 95 -7.73 9.24 6.09
CA HIS A 95 -8.31 8.87 4.80
C HIS A 95 -7.94 9.87 3.69
N LYS A 96 -7.85 11.17 3.99
CA LYS A 96 -7.43 12.19 3.02
C LYS A 96 -5.96 12.05 2.65
N ALA A 97 -5.09 11.85 3.63
CA ALA A 97 -3.66 11.59 3.40
C ALA A 97 -3.44 10.30 2.60
N PHE A 98 -4.15 9.23 2.95
CA PHE A 98 -4.08 7.96 2.24
C PHE A 98 -4.55 8.09 0.79
N LYS A 99 -5.65 8.80 0.53
CA LYS A 99 -6.12 9.10 -0.84
C LYS A 99 -5.07 9.88 -1.65
N PHE A 100 -4.37 10.82 -1.02
CA PHE A 100 -3.30 11.56 -1.69
C PHE A 100 -2.15 10.64 -2.12
N ILE A 101 -1.72 9.74 -1.23
CA ILE A 101 -0.65 8.77 -1.50
C ILE A 101 -1.05 7.76 -2.58
N LEU A 102 -2.31 7.34 -2.63
CA LEU A 102 -2.82 6.43 -3.66
C LEU A 102 -3.16 7.13 -4.98
N SER A 103 -3.15 8.45 -5.04
CA SER A 103 -3.52 9.20 -6.26
C SER A 103 -2.75 8.78 -7.51
N PRO A 104 -1.42 8.48 -7.47
CA PRO A 104 -0.67 8.13 -8.68
C PRO A 104 -1.06 6.78 -9.29
N ILE A 105 -1.63 5.88 -8.48
CA ILE A 105 -2.03 4.54 -8.92
C ILE A 105 -3.53 4.41 -9.17
N LYS A 106 -4.34 5.41 -8.80
CA LYS A 106 -5.81 5.36 -8.89
C LYS A 106 -6.32 5.14 -10.32
N ASP A 107 -5.74 5.82 -11.30
CA ASP A 107 -6.18 5.69 -12.70
C ASP A 107 -5.57 4.45 -13.34
N LYS A 108 -4.31 4.17 -13.00
CA LYS A 108 -3.61 2.93 -13.38
C LYS A 108 -4.34 1.70 -12.85
N SER A 109 -5.00 1.83 -11.69
CA SER A 109 -5.77 0.76 -11.08
C SER A 109 -7.14 0.51 -11.75
N LYS A 110 -7.45 1.20 -12.84
CA LYS A 110 -8.70 1.01 -13.60
C LYS A 110 -8.43 0.67 -15.05
N PHE A 111 -7.44 1.35 -15.63
CA PHE A 111 -7.14 1.28 -17.06
C PHE A 111 -5.86 0.51 -17.36
N GLY A 112 -5.09 0.18 -16.32
CA GLY A 112 -3.73 -0.31 -16.46
C GLY A 112 -2.73 0.80 -16.79
N ALA A 113 -1.46 0.41 -16.87
CA ALA A 113 -0.36 1.27 -17.28
C ALA A 113 0.74 0.45 -17.94
N TRP A 114 1.38 1.04 -18.95
CA TRP A 114 2.65 0.54 -19.47
C TRP A 114 3.76 0.84 -18.49
N VAL A 115 4.54 -0.19 -18.16
CA VAL A 115 5.71 -0.08 -17.29
C VAL A 115 6.93 -0.53 -18.08
N GLN A 116 7.92 0.35 -18.19
CA GLN A 116 9.22 -0.02 -18.72
C GLN A 116 10.02 -0.73 -17.63
N VAL A 117 10.33 -2.01 -17.86
CA VAL A 117 11.20 -2.77 -16.96
C VAL A 117 12.63 -2.59 -17.43
N ALA A 118 13.54 -2.23 -16.51
CA ALA A 118 14.93 -1.86 -16.81
C ALA A 118 15.79 -2.99 -17.44
N ARG A 119 15.24 -4.18 -17.67
CA ARG A 119 15.84 -5.26 -18.47
C ARG A 119 14.77 -5.87 -19.38
N ALA A 120 14.72 -5.37 -20.61
CA ALA A 120 14.10 -5.98 -21.80
C ALA A 120 12.69 -6.58 -21.62
N ALA A 121 11.67 -5.72 -21.46
CA ALA A 121 10.33 -5.85 -22.06
C ALA A 121 9.45 -4.69 -21.57
N GLU A 122 8.63 -4.14 -22.45
CA GLU A 122 7.47 -3.35 -22.04
C GLU A 122 6.40 -4.31 -21.52
N LEU A 123 6.00 -4.15 -20.25
CA LEU A 123 4.90 -4.92 -19.68
C LEU A 123 3.70 -4.01 -19.49
N GLN A 124 2.55 -4.44 -20.00
CA GLN A 124 1.29 -3.78 -19.73
C GLN A 124 0.76 -4.31 -18.40
N CYS A 125 0.68 -3.47 -17.39
CA CYS A 125 0.17 -3.86 -16.09
C CYS A 125 -1.29 -3.45 -15.99
N TYR A 126 -2.17 -4.38 -15.64
CA TYR A 126 -3.57 -4.09 -15.36
C TYR A 126 -3.88 -4.47 -13.93
N THR A 127 -4.95 -3.90 -13.39
CA THR A 127 -5.49 -4.25 -12.08
C THR A 127 -6.92 -4.69 -12.28
N GLY A 128 -7.30 -5.80 -11.65
CA GLY A 128 -8.57 -6.46 -11.90
C GLY A 128 -9.80 -5.59 -11.72
N GLN A 129 -10.74 -5.80 -12.64
CA GLN A 129 -12.11 -5.33 -12.58
C GLN A 129 -12.92 -6.16 -11.58
#